data_AF-A0A2J6SSN9-F1
#
_entry.id   AF-A0A2J6SSN9-F1
#
_cell.length_a   1.000
_cell.length_b   1.000
_cell.length_c   1.000
_cell.angle_alpha   90.00
_cell.angle_beta   90.00
_cell.angle_gamma   90.00
#
_symmetry.space_group_name_H-M   'P 1'
#
loop_
_entity.id
_entity.type
_entity.pdbx_description
1 polymer ?
#
loop_
_entity_poly.entity_id
_entity_poly.type
_entity_poly.pdbx_seq_one_letter_code
_entity_poly.pdbx_strand_id
1 'polypeptide(L)'
;MLTKEHPVAPKPTTLSPIAVLPPTPTNELPAPPKPTTLTKTVWQPTAGTIWQIELGGTVSDLIHPANVFDVDHYDTPAATIKTVKGNVKKTVCYFSAGTSEKGSPLQGWPGEFWLDTKSPNVRSIVTSQIKMAQDRGCDGLNPNNVDCYDNSNKLGPSPAAAINYMYYMANETAGSIFGDVLPVVEWHVNEQSPNITLDVKTKIFNTSFTKGFSTVWKIMNLDAWIDPCT
;
A
#
# COMPACT_ATOMS: atom_id res chain seq x y z
N MET A 1 9.01 -24.94 14.02
CA MET A 1 7.65 -24.38 14.26
C MET A 1 7.87 -23.10 15.05
N LEU A 2 7.89 -21.94 14.38
CA LEU A 2 8.10 -20.65 15.03
C LEU A 2 6.91 -19.76 14.69
N THR A 3 6.12 -19.52 15.73
CA THR A 3 5.00 -18.61 15.82
C THR A 3 5.49 -17.17 15.62
N LYS A 4 4.90 -16.46 14.66
CA LYS A 4 5.12 -15.03 14.41
C LYS A 4 4.47 -14.23 15.55
N GLU A 5 5.27 -13.70 16.46
CA GLU A 5 4.88 -12.54 17.28
C GLU A 5 5.59 -11.31 16.69
N HIS A 6 4.82 -10.25 16.39
CA HIS A 6 5.27 -9.06 15.67
C HIS A 6 5.52 -7.89 16.63
N PRO A 7 6.76 -7.35 16.74
CA PRO A 7 7.03 -6.13 17.49
C PRO A 7 6.91 -4.84 16.67
N VAL A 8 6.63 -3.78 17.43
CA VAL A 8 6.29 -2.37 17.15
C VAL A 8 7.16 -1.62 16.12
N ALA A 9 6.53 -0.97 15.13
CA ALA A 9 7.12 0.05 14.25
C ALA A 9 7.45 1.38 14.98
N PRO A 10 8.62 2.01 14.71
CA PRO A 10 9.02 3.27 15.33
C PRO A 10 8.25 4.50 14.81
N LYS A 11 8.21 5.54 15.65
CA LYS A 11 7.39 6.77 15.54
C LYS A 11 7.80 7.68 14.37
N PRO A 12 6.85 8.30 13.62
CA PRO A 12 7.15 9.36 12.65
C PRO A 12 7.71 10.61 13.33
N THR A 13 8.80 11.15 12.78
CA THR A 13 9.37 12.45 13.19
C THR A 13 8.69 13.56 12.39
N THR A 14 8.44 14.69 13.04
CA THR A 14 7.79 15.88 12.44
C THR A 14 8.54 16.38 11.20
N LEU A 15 7.84 16.44 10.06
CA LEU A 15 8.35 16.99 8.80
C LEU A 15 8.69 18.48 8.97
N SER A 16 9.96 18.82 8.71
CA SER A 16 10.39 20.21 8.54
C SER A 16 10.15 20.66 7.08
N PRO A 17 9.91 21.96 6.82
CA PRO A 17 9.75 22.46 5.45
C PRO A 17 11.04 22.22 4.65
N ILE A 18 10.90 21.53 3.52
CA ILE A 18 11.99 21.15 2.62
C ILE A 18 12.57 22.40 1.97
N ALA A 19 13.84 22.69 2.26
CA ALA A 19 14.63 23.64 1.47
C ALA A 19 14.95 23.01 0.10
N VAL A 20 14.62 23.72 -0.99
CA VAL A 20 14.93 23.29 -2.36
C VAL A 20 16.45 23.40 -2.56
N LEU A 21 17.15 22.27 -2.54
CA LEU A 21 18.57 22.19 -2.92
C LEU A 21 18.71 22.09 -4.44
N PRO A 22 19.78 22.65 -5.04
CA PRO A 22 20.02 22.60 -6.49
C PRO A 22 20.30 21.17 -6.98
N PRO A 23 20.01 20.86 -8.26
CA PRO A 23 20.08 19.50 -8.80
C PRO A 23 21.52 19.01 -8.85
N THR A 24 21.79 17.92 -8.13
CA THR A 24 22.97 17.08 -8.30
C THR A 24 22.77 16.21 -9.55
N PRO A 25 23.79 15.87 -10.36
CA PRO A 25 23.58 14.99 -11.50
C PRO A 25 23.15 13.61 -10.99
N THR A 26 21.86 13.30 -11.11
CA THR A 26 21.27 12.10 -10.53
C THR A 26 21.38 10.93 -11.51
N ASN A 27 21.85 9.79 -10.99
CA ASN A 27 21.79 8.47 -11.61
C ASN A 27 20.34 7.96 -11.59
N GLU A 28 19.44 8.76 -12.13
CA GLU A 28 17.99 8.63 -12.05
C GLU A 28 17.46 8.17 -13.40
N LEU A 29 16.61 7.14 -13.36
CA LEU A 29 15.96 6.65 -14.56
C LEU A 29 15.13 7.79 -15.18
N PRO A 30 15.10 7.91 -16.52
CA PRO A 30 14.16 8.81 -17.16
C PRO A 30 12.75 8.50 -16.65
N ALA A 31 12.00 9.56 -16.32
CA ALA A 31 10.61 9.41 -15.91
C ALA A 31 9.86 8.61 -16.98
N PRO A 32 9.17 7.50 -16.63
CA PRO A 32 8.21 6.91 -17.56
C PRO A 32 7.22 8.01 -17.95
N PRO A 33 6.69 7.98 -19.18
CA PRO A 33 5.78 9.01 -19.64
C PRO A 33 4.67 9.16 -18.62
N LYS A 34 4.47 10.38 -18.13
CA LYS A 34 3.30 10.73 -17.32
C LYS A 34 2.09 10.30 -18.16
N PRO A 35 1.29 9.37 -17.67
CA PRO A 35 0.24 8.87 -18.52
C PRO A 35 -0.85 9.96 -18.71
N THR A 36 -1.49 10.05 -19.86
CA THR A 36 -1.97 11.37 -20.33
C THR A 36 -3.41 11.43 -20.87
N THR A 37 -4.18 10.34 -20.88
CA THR A 37 -5.54 10.31 -21.50
C THR A 37 -6.50 9.22 -21.01
N LEU A 38 -7.41 9.45 -20.04
CA LEU A 38 -8.29 8.39 -19.48
C LEU A 38 -9.25 7.81 -20.54
N THR A 39 -9.06 6.55 -20.96
CA THR A 39 -9.94 5.87 -21.95
C THR A 39 -10.86 4.82 -21.32
N LYS A 40 -10.65 4.44 -20.06
CA LYS A 40 -11.53 3.57 -19.27
C LYS A 40 -12.01 4.28 -18.01
N THR A 41 -13.26 4.04 -17.65
CA THR A 41 -13.79 4.43 -16.34
C THR A 41 -13.14 3.56 -15.29
N VAL A 42 -12.40 4.20 -14.41
CA VAL A 42 -11.63 3.54 -13.35
C VAL A 42 -12.46 3.59 -12.09
N TRP A 43 -12.41 2.52 -11.31
CA TRP A 43 -13.14 2.46 -10.07
C TRP A 43 -12.50 3.41 -9.06
N GLN A 44 -13.22 4.49 -8.75
CA GLN A 44 -12.87 5.44 -7.70
C GLN A 44 -13.78 5.20 -6.49
N PRO A 45 -13.28 4.75 -5.33
CA PRO A 45 -14.08 4.68 -4.12
C PRO A 45 -14.52 6.09 -3.69
N THR A 46 -15.72 6.19 -3.11
CA THR A 46 -16.21 7.43 -2.49
C THR A 46 -15.50 7.63 -1.13
N ALA A 47 -15.19 8.88 -0.78
CA ALA A 47 -14.68 9.20 0.55
C ALA A 47 -15.61 8.64 1.66
N GLY A 48 -15.01 8.01 2.69
CA GLY A 48 -15.76 7.32 3.75
C GLY A 48 -16.30 5.93 3.40
N THR A 49 -15.89 5.34 2.26
CA THR A 49 -16.22 3.93 1.94
C THR A 49 -15.79 2.99 3.07
N ILE A 50 -16.70 2.19 3.61
CA ILE A 50 -16.38 1.21 4.65
C ILE A 50 -15.50 0.12 4.06
N TRP A 51 -14.39 -0.20 4.72
CA TRP A 51 -13.42 -1.18 4.26
C TRP A 51 -12.95 -2.08 5.41
N GLN A 52 -12.38 -3.22 5.02
CA GLN A 52 -11.72 -4.19 5.90
C GLN A 52 -10.36 -4.54 5.26
N ILE A 53 -9.39 -4.86 6.09
CA ILE A 53 -8.07 -5.34 5.69
C ILE A 53 -7.72 -6.60 6.48
N GLU A 54 -7.42 -7.69 5.78
CA GLU A 54 -7.00 -8.97 6.37
C GLU A 54 -5.75 -9.49 5.64
N LEU A 55 -4.56 -9.23 6.21
CA LEU A 55 -3.26 -9.66 5.68
C LEU A 55 -2.57 -10.71 6.56
N GLY A 56 -3.05 -10.91 7.79
CA GLY A 56 -2.42 -11.76 8.81
C GLY A 56 -2.52 -13.27 8.62
N GLY A 57 -3.09 -13.74 7.51
CA GLY A 57 -3.30 -15.16 7.25
C GLY A 57 -4.57 -15.42 6.44
N THR A 58 -5.47 -16.24 6.98
CA THR A 58 -6.71 -16.60 6.29
C THR A 58 -7.73 -15.47 6.39
N VAL A 59 -8.18 -14.96 5.24
CA VAL A 59 -9.34 -14.06 5.18
C VAL A 59 -10.57 -14.80 5.69
N SER A 60 -11.13 -14.34 6.81
CA SER A 60 -12.14 -15.10 7.56
C SER A 60 -13.41 -14.31 7.89
N ASP A 61 -13.37 -12.97 7.93
CA ASP A 61 -14.55 -12.15 8.25
C ASP A 61 -15.42 -11.86 7.01
N LEU A 62 -15.86 -12.92 6.33
CA LEU A 62 -16.61 -12.80 5.06
C LEU A 62 -18.03 -12.21 5.21
N ILE A 63 -18.47 -11.93 6.44
CA ILE A 63 -19.79 -11.35 6.75
C ILE A 63 -19.71 -9.86 7.11
N HIS A 64 -18.51 -9.28 7.20
CA HIS A 64 -18.34 -7.87 7.50
C HIS A 64 -19.05 -6.98 6.46
N PRO A 65 -19.74 -5.89 6.85
CA PRO A 65 -20.48 -5.04 5.92
C PRO A 65 -19.59 -4.11 5.06
N ALA A 66 -18.30 -4.40 4.95
CA ALA A 66 -17.38 -3.57 4.17
C ALA A 66 -17.70 -3.61 2.68
N ASN A 67 -17.53 -2.47 2.02
CA ASN A 67 -17.65 -2.38 0.57
C ASN A 67 -16.34 -2.73 -0.15
N VAL A 68 -15.21 -2.59 0.54
CA VAL A 68 -13.87 -2.91 0.05
C VAL A 68 -13.19 -3.86 1.02
N PHE A 69 -12.60 -4.95 0.52
CA PHE A 69 -11.67 -5.78 1.28
C PHE A 69 -10.28 -5.65 0.68
N ASP A 70 -9.29 -5.38 1.52
CA ASP A 70 -7.87 -5.44 1.20
C ASP A 70 -7.27 -6.75 1.71
N VAL A 71 -6.75 -7.57 0.81
CA VAL A 71 -6.28 -8.94 1.08
C VAL A 71 -4.92 -9.20 0.45
N ASP A 72 -4.13 -10.10 1.04
CA ASP A 72 -2.83 -10.44 0.45
C ASP A 72 -3.02 -11.13 -0.91
N HIS A 73 -2.39 -10.60 -1.96
CA HIS A 73 -2.57 -11.12 -3.32
C HIS A 73 -2.00 -12.53 -3.51
N TYR A 74 -0.99 -12.95 -2.74
CA TYR A 74 -0.22 -14.18 -2.91
C TYR A 74 -0.72 -15.28 -1.98
N ASP A 75 -0.85 -14.98 -0.69
CA ASP A 75 -1.22 -15.95 0.34
C ASP A 75 -2.73 -16.22 0.37
N THR A 76 -3.56 -15.30 -0.14
CA THR A 76 -5.01 -15.52 -0.25
C THR A 76 -5.33 -16.39 -1.46
N PRO A 77 -5.98 -17.55 -1.29
CA PRO A 77 -6.39 -18.39 -2.42
C PRO A 77 -7.32 -17.62 -3.38
N ALA A 78 -7.14 -17.82 -4.69
CA ALA A 78 -7.99 -17.17 -5.71
C ALA A 78 -9.50 -17.46 -5.51
N ALA A 79 -9.85 -18.63 -4.98
CA ALA A 79 -11.23 -18.97 -4.63
C ALA A 79 -11.77 -18.11 -3.48
N THR A 80 -10.92 -17.75 -2.51
CA THR A 80 -11.27 -16.85 -1.42
C THR A 80 -11.42 -15.42 -1.94
N ILE A 81 -10.50 -14.93 -2.78
CA ILE A 81 -10.62 -13.61 -3.45
C ILE A 81 -11.95 -13.53 -4.22
N LYS A 82 -12.30 -14.58 -4.97
CA LYS A 82 -13.58 -14.66 -5.68
C LYS A 82 -14.79 -14.66 -4.74
N THR A 83 -14.71 -15.37 -3.61
CA THR A 83 -15.78 -15.40 -2.60
C THR A 83 -15.97 -14.02 -1.97
N VAL A 84 -14.87 -13.38 -1.55
CA VAL A 84 -14.87 -12.01 -1.03
C VAL A 84 -15.52 -11.09 -2.05
N LYS A 85 -15.07 -11.10 -3.31
CA LYS A 85 -15.66 -10.28 -4.39
C LYS A 85 -17.16 -10.56 -4.66
N GLY A 86 -17.64 -11.77 -4.39
CA GLY A 86 -19.07 -12.09 -4.48
C GLY A 86 -19.91 -11.51 -3.34
N ASN A 87 -19.30 -11.36 -2.15
CA ASN A 87 -19.96 -10.89 -0.93
C ASN A 87 -19.75 -9.39 -0.67
N VAL A 88 -18.68 -8.80 -1.22
CA VAL A 88 -18.34 -7.38 -1.10
C VAL A 88 -18.30 -6.71 -2.46
N LYS A 89 -18.32 -5.38 -2.48
CA LYS A 89 -18.41 -4.65 -3.75
C LYS A 89 -17.08 -4.68 -4.53
N LYS A 90 -15.94 -4.69 -3.83
CA LYS A 90 -14.60 -4.56 -4.41
C LYS A 90 -13.51 -5.26 -3.59
N THR A 91 -12.53 -5.85 -4.26
CA THR A 91 -11.34 -6.44 -3.62
C THR A 91 -10.08 -5.70 -4.05
N VAL A 92 -9.34 -5.15 -3.10
CA VAL A 92 -8.00 -4.58 -3.27
C VAL A 92 -6.99 -5.66 -2.85
N CYS A 93 -5.89 -5.75 -3.59
CA CYS A 93 -4.89 -6.79 -3.34
C CYS A 93 -3.55 -6.17 -2.93
N TYR A 94 -3.14 -6.50 -1.72
CA TYR A 94 -1.88 -6.10 -1.12
C TYR A 94 -0.70 -6.88 -1.71
N PHE A 95 0.40 -6.18 -1.93
CA PHE A 95 1.72 -6.77 -2.11
C PHE A 95 2.80 -5.79 -1.67
N SER A 96 3.95 -6.28 -1.21
CA SER A 96 5.10 -5.40 -1.00
C SER A 96 5.78 -5.08 -2.34
N ALA A 97 5.80 -3.80 -2.70
CA ALA A 97 6.45 -3.31 -3.91
C ALA A 97 7.89 -2.87 -3.68
N GLY A 98 8.23 -2.43 -2.47
CA GLY A 98 9.55 -1.88 -2.13
C GLY A 98 10.44 -2.76 -1.27
N THR A 99 9.95 -3.91 -0.80
CA THR A 99 10.73 -4.83 0.03
C THR A 99 10.58 -6.29 -0.42
N SER A 100 11.49 -7.14 0.02
CA SER A 100 11.38 -8.59 -0.12
C SER A 100 12.06 -9.31 1.06
N GLU A 101 11.97 -10.65 1.09
CA GLU A 101 12.70 -11.45 2.06
C GLU A 101 14.23 -11.52 1.83
N LYS A 102 14.77 -10.76 0.87
CA LYS A 102 16.21 -10.70 0.54
C LYS A 102 16.66 -9.25 0.26
N GLY A 103 17.76 -8.76 0.86
CA GLY A 103 18.31 -7.41 0.57
C GLY A 103 18.97 -6.68 1.75
N SER A 104 18.76 -5.36 1.89
CA SER A 104 19.17 -4.54 3.06
C SER A 104 18.05 -4.40 4.10
N PRO A 105 18.29 -4.64 5.40
CA PRO A 105 17.21 -4.91 6.36
C PRO A 105 16.29 -3.71 6.55
N LEU A 106 14.99 -3.99 6.59
CA LEU A 106 13.94 -3.06 6.98
C LEU A 106 13.94 -2.93 8.51
N GLN A 107 14.02 -1.70 9.02
CA GLN A 107 14.03 -1.47 10.46
C GLN A 107 12.69 -1.89 11.08
N GLY A 108 12.76 -2.73 12.12
CA GLY A 108 11.56 -3.23 12.83
C GLY A 108 10.99 -4.54 12.28
N TRP A 109 11.45 -5.00 11.10
CA TRP A 109 10.91 -6.16 10.40
C TRP A 109 12.03 -7.16 10.03
N PRO A 110 12.42 -8.06 10.96
CA PRO A 110 13.48 -9.03 10.69
C PRO A 110 13.14 -9.95 9.52
N GLY A 111 14.06 -10.06 8.57
CA GLY A 111 13.88 -10.88 7.37
C GLY A 111 13.20 -10.14 6.22
N GLU A 112 12.82 -8.88 6.39
CA GLU A 112 12.33 -8.01 5.32
C GLU A 112 13.41 -7.00 4.94
N PHE A 113 13.52 -6.72 3.65
CA PHE A 113 14.65 -5.98 3.12
C PHE A 113 14.25 -5.05 1.97
N TRP A 114 14.76 -3.82 1.99
CA TRP A 114 14.55 -2.82 0.95
C TRP A 114 15.12 -3.26 -0.41
N LEU A 115 14.35 -2.96 -1.46
CA LEU A 115 14.70 -3.23 -2.85
C LEU A 115 15.11 -1.95 -3.58
N ASP A 116 16.04 -2.08 -4.53
CA ASP A 116 16.34 -1.01 -5.48
C ASP A 116 15.22 -0.94 -6.54
N THR A 117 14.32 0.03 -6.40
CA THR A 117 13.17 0.25 -7.29
C THR A 117 13.56 0.69 -8.71
N LYS A 118 14.83 1.02 -8.94
CA LYS A 118 15.39 1.28 -10.28
C LYS A 118 15.84 -0.01 -10.97
N SER A 119 15.97 -1.13 -10.25
CA SER A 119 16.39 -2.40 -10.83
C SER A 119 15.37 -2.93 -11.84
N PRO A 120 15.76 -3.22 -13.09
CA PRO A 120 14.88 -3.86 -14.06
C PRO A 120 14.32 -5.21 -13.58
N ASN A 121 15.08 -5.94 -12.78
CA ASN A 121 14.64 -7.20 -12.20
C ASN A 121 13.52 -7.00 -11.17
N VAL A 122 13.66 -6.02 -10.27
CA VAL A 122 12.61 -5.66 -9.29
C VAL A 122 11.34 -5.25 -10.01
N ARG A 123 11.47 -4.40 -11.03
CA ARG A 123 10.35 -3.96 -11.88
C ARG A 123 9.63 -5.12 -12.58
N SER A 124 10.38 -6.05 -13.17
CA SER A 124 9.81 -7.25 -13.80
C SER A 124 9.06 -8.16 -12.81
N ILE A 125 9.57 -8.30 -11.58
CA ILE A 125 8.89 -9.06 -10.53
C ILE A 125 7.58 -8.37 -10.17
N VAL A 126 7.59 -7.06 -9.92
CA VAL A 126 6.37 -6.30 -9.60
C VAL A 126 5.34 -6.35 -10.72
N THR A 127 5.75 -6.29 -11.99
CA THR A 127 4.83 -6.52 -13.13
C THR A 127 4.15 -7.88 -13.06
N SER A 128 4.91 -8.92 -12.67
CA SER A 128 4.37 -10.27 -12.53
C SER A 128 3.37 -10.35 -11.37
N GLN A 129 3.63 -9.66 -10.26
CA GLN A 129 2.71 -9.56 -9.12
C GLN A 129 1.41 -8.82 -9.51
N ILE A 130 1.53 -7.71 -10.24
CA ILE A 130 0.37 -6.94 -10.78
C ILE A 130 -0.48 -7.84 -11.68
N LYS A 131 0.14 -8.55 -12.63
CA LYS A 131 -0.56 -9.50 -13.50
C LYS A 131 -1.25 -10.60 -12.71
N MET A 132 -0.56 -11.16 -11.71
CA MET A 132 -1.10 -12.20 -10.85
C MET A 132 -2.34 -11.73 -10.07
N ALA A 133 -2.32 -10.50 -9.54
CA ALA A 133 -3.46 -9.89 -8.88
C ALA A 133 -4.64 -9.69 -9.86
N GLN A 134 -4.39 -9.20 -11.07
CA GLN A 134 -5.41 -9.05 -12.12
C GLN A 134 -6.04 -10.41 -12.49
N ASP A 135 -5.21 -11.42 -12.76
CA ASP A 135 -5.66 -12.78 -13.14
C ASP A 135 -6.47 -13.45 -12.00
N ARG A 136 -6.21 -13.07 -10.74
CA ARG A 136 -6.96 -13.52 -9.56
C ARG A 136 -8.24 -12.73 -9.29
N GLY A 137 -8.50 -11.68 -10.05
CA GLY A 137 -9.75 -10.93 -10.04
C GLY A 137 -9.80 -9.73 -9.10
N CYS A 138 -8.65 -9.25 -8.63
CA CYS A 138 -8.56 -8.02 -7.84
C CYS A 138 -9.11 -6.81 -8.64
N ASP A 139 -9.87 -5.94 -7.98
CA ASP A 139 -10.38 -4.69 -8.55
C ASP A 139 -9.40 -3.52 -8.38
N GLY A 140 -8.41 -3.66 -7.49
CA GLY A 140 -7.43 -2.65 -7.13
C GLY A 140 -6.16 -3.25 -6.52
N LEU A 141 -5.13 -2.42 -6.35
CA LEU A 141 -3.84 -2.83 -5.79
C LEU A 141 -3.44 -1.95 -4.62
N ASN A 142 -2.84 -2.56 -3.59
CA ASN A 142 -2.19 -1.85 -2.49
C ASN A 142 -0.68 -2.18 -2.49
N PRO A 143 0.13 -1.47 -3.31
CA PRO A 143 1.58 -1.64 -3.35
C PRO A 143 2.24 -0.98 -2.14
N ASN A 144 2.76 -1.77 -1.21
CA ASN A 144 3.36 -1.26 0.03
C ASN A 144 4.86 -0.95 -0.10
N ASN A 145 5.40 -0.21 0.87
CA ASN A 145 6.81 0.12 1.04
C ASN A 145 7.41 0.97 -0.10
N VAL A 146 6.59 1.83 -0.73
CA VAL A 146 7.02 2.73 -1.81
C VAL A 146 7.73 4.00 -1.29
N ASP A 147 7.79 4.15 0.03
CA ASP A 147 8.38 5.23 0.82
C ASP A 147 9.83 4.94 1.26
N CYS A 148 10.51 4.01 0.57
CA CYS A 148 11.92 3.67 0.77
C CYS A 148 12.83 4.92 0.86
N TYR A 149 12.49 6.02 0.18
CA TYR A 149 13.25 7.27 0.24
C TYR A 149 13.26 7.98 1.60
N ASP A 150 12.26 7.73 2.45
CA ASP A 150 12.15 8.31 3.79
C ASP A 150 12.71 7.36 4.87
N ASN A 151 13.38 6.29 4.43
CA ASN A 151 13.90 5.23 5.29
C ASN A 151 15.41 5.04 5.08
N SER A 152 16.11 4.60 6.13
CA SER A 152 17.53 4.27 6.03
C SER A 152 17.73 2.89 5.40
N ASN A 153 18.30 2.83 4.19
CA ASN A 153 18.45 1.58 3.45
C ASN A 153 19.71 1.44 2.59
N LYS A 154 20.60 2.45 2.58
CA LYS A 154 21.85 2.47 1.81
C LYS A 154 21.71 2.32 0.28
N LEU A 155 20.49 2.39 -0.28
CA LEU A 155 20.23 2.26 -1.72
C LEU A 155 20.28 3.59 -2.49
N GLY A 156 20.45 4.71 -1.77
CA GLY A 156 20.34 6.06 -2.34
C GLY A 156 18.99 6.35 -3.02
N PRO A 157 17.84 6.01 -2.41
CA PRO A 157 16.53 6.35 -2.96
C PRO A 157 16.28 7.87 -2.92
N SER A 158 15.46 8.36 -3.85
CA SER A 158 14.99 9.75 -3.87
C SER A 158 13.46 9.78 -3.98
N PRO A 159 12.80 10.87 -3.53
CA PRO A 159 11.37 11.06 -3.76
C PRO A 159 10.98 10.94 -5.24
N ALA A 160 11.82 11.47 -6.14
CA ALA A 160 11.58 11.41 -7.57
C ALA A 160 11.71 9.97 -8.15
N ALA A 161 12.59 9.14 -7.59
CA ALA A 161 12.65 7.71 -7.92
C ALA A 161 11.41 6.95 -7.45
N ALA A 162 10.83 7.31 -6.29
CA ALA A 162 9.58 6.72 -5.81
C ALA A 162 8.39 7.11 -6.70
N ILE A 163 8.30 8.38 -7.10
CA ILE A 163 7.30 8.86 -8.08
C ILE A 163 7.42 8.09 -9.40
N ASN A 164 8.65 7.93 -9.91
CA ASN A 164 8.93 7.17 -11.13
C ASN A 164 8.44 5.72 -10.99
N TYR A 165 8.67 5.09 -9.85
CA TYR A 165 8.25 3.72 -9.58
C TYR A 165 6.72 3.58 -9.47
N MET A 166 6.04 4.54 -8.84
CA MET A 166 4.58 4.59 -8.82
C MET A 166 3.98 4.73 -10.23
N TYR A 167 4.54 5.59 -11.08
CA TYR A 167 4.12 5.69 -12.49
C TYR A 167 4.39 4.43 -13.30
N TYR A 168 5.49 3.74 -13.01
CA TYR A 168 5.76 2.45 -13.61
C TYR A 168 4.66 1.44 -13.26
N MET A 169 4.35 1.25 -11.98
CA MET A 169 3.30 0.33 -11.54
C MET A 169 1.91 0.71 -12.06
N ALA A 170 1.58 2.00 -12.07
CA ALA A 170 0.33 2.50 -12.63
C ALA A 170 0.20 2.16 -14.12
N ASN A 171 1.28 2.29 -14.90
CA ASN A 171 1.28 1.91 -16.33
C ASN A 171 1.08 0.41 -16.55
N GLU A 172 1.74 -0.43 -15.75
CA GLU A 172 1.60 -1.90 -15.81
C GLU A 172 0.19 -2.34 -15.40
N THR A 173 -0.41 -1.66 -14.43
CA THR A 173 -1.79 -1.91 -13.99
C THR A 173 -2.81 -1.46 -15.03
N ALA A 174 -2.54 -0.34 -15.72
CA ALA A 174 -3.50 0.33 -16.57
C ALA A 174 -3.60 -0.21 -18.01
N GLY A 175 -2.57 -0.84 -18.58
CA GLY A 175 -2.59 -1.17 -20.01
C GLY A 175 -2.89 0.05 -20.90
N SER A 176 -2.38 1.22 -20.47
CA SER A 176 -2.65 2.60 -20.90
C SER A 176 -3.48 3.38 -19.87
N ILE A 177 -2.81 4.37 -19.27
CA ILE A 177 -3.33 5.66 -18.77
C ILE A 177 -3.66 5.83 -17.26
N PHE A 178 -2.84 6.63 -16.55
CA PHE A 178 -3.21 7.73 -15.60
C PHE A 178 -2.17 8.87 -15.43
N GLY A 179 -2.51 10.17 -15.39
CA GLY A 179 -1.52 11.25 -15.15
C GLY A 179 -1.34 11.61 -13.67
N ASP A 180 -0.17 12.17 -13.30
CA ASP A 180 0.27 12.65 -11.96
C ASP A 180 0.08 11.68 -10.76
N VAL A 181 0.89 11.77 -9.71
CA VAL A 181 0.84 10.78 -8.60
C VAL A 181 -0.51 10.77 -7.87
N LEU A 182 -1.27 11.88 -7.89
CA LEU A 182 -2.61 11.94 -7.33
C LEU A 182 -3.71 11.45 -8.29
N PRO A 183 -3.67 11.72 -9.62
CA PRO A 183 -4.60 11.06 -10.55
C PRO A 183 -4.21 9.64 -11.00
N VAL A 184 -3.09 9.06 -10.52
CA VAL A 184 -2.76 7.63 -10.66
C VAL A 184 -3.08 6.79 -9.41
N VAL A 185 -3.53 7.44 -8.33
CA VAL A 185 -3.83 6.80 -7.05
C VAL A 185 -5.28 7.10 -6.68
N GLU A 186 -6.13 6.10 -6.75
CA GLU A 186 -7.55 6.24 -6.41
C GLU A 186 -7.80 6.28 -4.89
N TRP A 187 -6.88 5.79 -4.05
CA TRP A 187 -6.98 5.89 -2.58
C TRP A 187 -5.61 5.89 -1.90
N HIS A 188 -5.54 6.44 -0.69
CA HIS A 188 -4.35 6.41 0.14
C HIS A 188 -4.59 5.54 1.37
N VAL A 189 -3.79 4.50 1.55
CA VAL A 189 -3.72 3.74 2.80
C VAL A 189 -2.68 4.40 3.68
N ASN A 190 -3.11 4.90 4.84
CA ASN A 190 -2.24 5.58 5.78
C ASN A 190 -2.20 4.83 7.12
N GLU A 191 -1.02 4.45 7.56
CA GLU A 191 -0.79 3.76 8.83
C GLU A 191 -0.25 4.73 9.90
N GLN A 192 -0.53 4.43 11.16
CA GLN A 192 -0.04 5.18 12.31
C GLN A 192 0.61 4.24 13.31
N SER A 193 1.47 4.80 14.19
CA SER A 193 2.27 4.02 15.12
C SER A 193 1.46 3.00 15.93
N PRO A 194 1.95 1.77 16.13
CA PRO A 194 1.27 0.70 16.88
C PRO A 194 0.98 1.01 18.36
N ASN A 195 1.64 2.01 18.95
CA ASN A 195 1.57 2.33 20.37
C ASN A 195 0.73 3.60 20.63
N ILE A 196 -0.53 3.56 20.20
CA ILE A 196 -1.48 4.66 20.43
C ILE A 196 -2.43 4.29 21.57
N THR A 197 -2.60 5.20 22.54
CA THR A 197 -3.45 4.96 23.72
C THR A 197 -4.94 5.04 23.34
N LEU A 198 -5.83 4.50 24.18
CA LEU A 198 -7.27 4.61 23.98
C LEU A 198 -7.75 6.07 23.90
N ASP A 199 -7.09 6.98 24.63
CA ASP A 199 -7.36 8.42 24.54
C ASP A 199 -6.95 9.00 23.19
N VAL A 200 -5.81 8.56 22.64
CA VAL A 200 -5.37 8.95 21.29
C VAL A 200 -6.34 8.40 20.25
N LYS A 201 -6.76 7.14 20.36
CA LYS A 201 -7.81 6.54 19.52
C LYS A 201 -9.07 7.38 19.54
N THR A 202 -9.58 7.68 20.74
CA THR A 202 -10.83 8.44 20.93
C THR A 202 -10.71 9.83 20.34
N LYS A 203 -9.55 10.48 20.48
CA LYS A 203 -9.29 11.78 19.84
C LYS A 203 -9.31 11.66 18.32
N ILE A 204 -8.56 10.72 17.74
CA ILE A 204 -8.53 10.51 16.28
C ILE A 204 -9.95 10.30 15.76
N PHE A 205 -10.73 9.44 16.41
CA PHE A 205 -12.08 9.10 15.99
C PHE A 205 -13.05 10.28 16.07
N ASN A 206 -12.87 11.17 17.06
CA ASN A 206 -13.74 12.33 17.28
C ASN A 206 -13.21 13.64 16.68
N THR A 207 -12.08 13.63 15.98
CA THR A 207 -11.56 14.85 15.35
C THR A 207 -12.33 15.16 14.07
N SER A 208 -12.55 16.45 13.78
CA SER A 208 -13.01 16.88 12.45
C SER A 208 -12.00 16.55 11.34
N PHE A 209 -10.74 16.28 11.70
CA PHE A 209 -9.67 15.91 10.78
C PHE A 209 -9.88 14.55 10.12
N THR A 210 -10.54 13.60 10.80
CA THR A 210 -10.86 12.28 10.23
C THR A 210 -12.18 12.27 9.45
N LYS A 211 -12.90 13.39 9.39
CA LYS A 211 -14.12 13.50 8.59
C LYS A 211 -13.80 13.31 7.11
N GLY A 212 -14.38 12.29 6.50
CA GLY A 212 -14.12 11.90 5.11
C GLY A 212 -13.05 10.82 4.93
N PHE A 213 -12.35 10.43 6.00
CA PHE A 213 -11.50 9.24 6.02
C PHE A 213 -12.34 8.00 6.32
N SER A 214 -11.93 6.89 5.73
CA SER A 214 -12.40 5.56 6.11
C SER A 214 -11.49 5.01 7.20
N THR A 215 -11.70 5.40 8.46
CA THR A 215 -10.78 5.04 9.55
C THR A 215 -11.16 3.69 10.16
N VAL A 216 -10.19 2.79 10.26
CA VAL A 216 -10.32 1.51 10.97
C VAL A 216 -9.22 1.39 12.00
N TRP A 217 -9.51 0.73 13.11
CA TRP A 217 -8.49 0.34 14.09
C TRP A 217 -8.25 -1.16 14.01
N LYS A 218 -6.99 -1.53 13.87
CA LYS A 218 -6.53 -2.90 13.68
C LYS A 218 -5.42 -3.22 14.68
N ILE A 219 -5.28 -4.50 15.00
CA ILE A 219 -4.06 -5.01 15.61
C ILE A 219 -3.00 -5.24 14.53
N MET A 220 -1.73 -5.23 14.93
CA MET A 220 -0.60 -5.19 13.99
C MET A 220 -0.40 -6.45 13.15
N ASN A 221 -1.01 -7.57 13.53
CA ASN A 221 -1.00 -8.77 12.69
C ASN A 221 -1.98 -8.67 11.49
N LEU A 222 -2.85 -7.65 11.47
CA LEU A 222 -3.87 -7.44 10.44
C LEU A 222 -4.72 -8.69 10.17
N ASP A 223 -5.10 -9.42 11.23
CA ASP A 223 -6.10 -10.50 11.13
C ASP A 223 -7.54 -9.94 10.99
N ALA A 224 -8.56 -10.79 11.12
CA ALA A 224 -9.96 -10.38 10.99
C ALA A 224 -10.40 -9.28 11.97
N TRP A 225 -9.76 -9.15 13.15
CA TRP A 225 -10.22 -8.23 14.18
C TRP A 225 -10.18 -6.78 13.69
N ILE A 226 -11.29 -6.07 13.85
CA ILE A 226 -11.45 -4.68 13.43
C ILE A 226 -12.33 -3.94 14.41
N ASP A 227 -11.97 -2.69 14.68
CA ASP A 227 -12.77 -1.76 15.46
C ASP A 227 -13.01 -0.52 14.58
N PRO A 228 -14.22 -0.39 13.98
CA PRO A 228 -14.52 0.70 13.08
C PRO A 228 -14.63 2.02 13.85
N CYS A 229 -14.08 3.09 13.26
CA CYS A 229 -14.33 4.44 13.74
C CYS A 229 -15.77 4.86 13.39
N THR A 230 -16.72 4.61 14.28
CA THR A 230 -18.12 5.06 14.14
C THR A 230 -18.35 6.44 14.75
#